data_AF-A0A833E801-F1
#
_entry.id   AF-A0A833E801-F1
#
_cell.length_a   1.000
_cell.length_b   1.000
_cell.length_c   1.000
_cell.angle_alpha   90.00
_cell.angle_beta   90.00
_cell.angle_gamma   90.00
#
_symmetry.space_group_name_H-M   'P 1'
#
loop_
_entity.id
_entity.type
_entity.pdbx_description
1 polymer ?
#
loop_
_entity_poly.entity_id
_entity_poly.type
_entity_poly.pdbx_seq_one_letter_code
_entity_poly.pdbx_strand_id
1 'polypeptide(L)'
;MKKEYKGDYIILEPESRFDIIVLYWITKSIGKIGSTIKWREKIESGLKTKKISDVATILIQYNDIRIDHKIRSLRVTGRVIDTNKEELIGRKIGLDISINGRAIFPKDKVVEKVISKTSSKEVILVIVLDIDGYIIAEVSDRIEIIDEKYIPASVILDNEEEFRGDLEKINEIIRRHREKKSIAILGYNVGSKNLAKKIRGIDFKLEKTLNAN
;
A
#
# COMPACT_ATOMS: atom_id res chain seq x y z
N MET A 1 -6.32 12.47 2.26
CA MET A 1 -6.43 11.55 3.40
C MET A 1 -6.67 12.28 4.71
N LYS A 2 -7.81 12.03 5.37
CA LYS A 2 -8.03 12.47 6.75
C LYS A 2 -7.28 11.56 7.73
N LYS A 3 -6.85 12.14 8.85
CA LYS A 3 -6.10 11.46 9.89
C LYS A 3 -6.70 11.76 11.27
N GLU A 4 -6.84 10.73 12.08
CA GLU A 4 -7.30 10.81 13.46
C GLU A 4 -6.37 9.95 14.33
N TYR A 5 -5.85 10.51 15.43
CA TYR A 5 -5.00 9.78 16.36
C TYR A 5 -5.83 9.33 17.56
N LYS A 6 -5.88 8.02 17.85
CA LYS A 6 -6.61 7.45 18.99
C LYS A 6 -5.74 6.48 19.77
N GLY A 7 -5.36 6.85 20.99
CA GLY A 7 -4.52 6.01 21.84
C GLY A 7 -3.24 5.61 21.09
N ASP A 8 -3.03 4.30 20.92
CA ASP A 8 -1.88 3.72 20.22
C ASP A 8 -2.10 3.51 18.71
N TYR A 9 -3.18 4.06 18.16
CA TYR A 9 -3.57 3.89 16.78
C TYR A 9 -3.64 5.22 16.00
N ILE A 10 -3.38 5.11 14.71
CA ILE A 10 -3.60 6.14 13.70
C ILE A 10 -4.70 5.62 12.77
N ILE A 11 -5.79 6.36 12.68
CA ILE A 11 -6.91 6.08 11.78
C ILE A 11 -6.75 6.98 10.56
N LEU A 12 -6.74 6.36 9.39
CA LEU A 12 -6.61 7.00 8.09
C LEU A 12 -7.88 6.74 7.29
N GLU A 13 -8.47 7.81 6.76
CA GLU A 13 -9.60 7.74 5.84
C GLU A 13 -9.12 8.17 4.45
N PRO A 14 -8.93 7.21 3.51
CA PRO A 14 -8.47 7.52 2.16
C PRO A 14 -9.57 8.26 1.41
N GLU A 15 -9.26 9.41 0.83
CA GLU A 15 -10.20 10.27 0.09
C GLU A 15 -9.99 10.20 -1.43
N SER A 16 -8.88 9.57 -1.86
CA SER A 16 -8.49 9.49 -3.26
C SER A 16 -7.92 8.11 -3.60
N ARG A 17 -7.75 7.83 -4.89
CA ARG A 17 -7.04 6.63 -5.35
C ARG A 17 -5.57 6.65 -4.93
N PHE A 18 -4.96 7.84 -4.84
CA PHE A 18 -3.62 7.99 -4.30
C PHE A 18 -3.52 7.48 -2.88
N ASP A 19 -4.50 7.83 -2.05
CA ASP A 19 -4.52 7.39 -0.66
C ASP A 19 -4.59 5.85 -0.57
N ILE A 20 -5.28 5.17 -1.50
CA ILE A 20 -5.26 3.68 -1.57
C ILE A 20 -3.86 3.13 -1.83
N ILE A 21 -3.08 3.77 -2.72
CA ILE A 21 -1.68 3.40 -2.98
C ILE A 21 -0.82 3.64 -1.74
N VAL A 22 -1.02 4.78 -1.06
CA VAL A 22 -0.33 5.10 0.20
C VAL A 22 -0.62 4.04 1.26
N LEU A 23 -1.90 3.67 1.44
CA LEU A 23 -2.31 2.64 2.38
C LEU A 23 -1.68 1.28 2.05
N TYR A 24 -1.63 0.91 0.76
CA TYR A 24 -0.94 -0.29 0.29
C TYR A 24 0.53 -0.29 0.74
N TRP A 25 1.24 0.82 0.49
CA TRP A 25 2.65 0.94 0.82
C TRP A 25 2.92 0.92 2.33
N ILE A 26 2.12 1.64 3.12
CA ILE A 26 2.19 1.62 4.59
C ILE A 26 2.02 0.19 5.09
N THR A 27 0.96 -0.50 4.63
CA THR A 27 0.65 -1.88 5.04
C THR A 27 1.81 -2.81 4.72
N LYS A 28 2.33 -2.76 3.49
CA LYS A 28 3.49 -3.55 3.06
C LYS A 28 4.70 -3.32 3.95
N SER A 29 4.93 -2.08 4.37
CA SER A 29 6.10 -1.68 5.15
C SER A 29 6.04 -2.16 6.61
N ILE A 30 4.87 -2.07 7.25
CA ILE A 30 4.75 -2.38 8.68
C ILE A 30 4.15 -3.75 8.99
N GLY A 31 3.63 -4.46 7.99
CA GLY A 31 3.06 -5.80 8.20
C GLY A 31 1.63 -5.82 8.75
N LYS A 32 1.08 -4.68 9.14
CA LYS A 32 -0.16 -4.59 9.95
C LYS A 32 -1.10 -3.54 9.39
N ILE A 33 -2.39 -3.82 9.46
CA ILE A 33 -3.48 -2.88 9.14
C ILE A 33 -4.77 -3.38 9.76
N GLY A 34 -5.67 -2.47 10.07
CA GLY A 34 -6.97 -2.75 10.65
C GLY A 34 -8.09 -1.98 9.99
N SER A 35 -9.32 -2.39 10.32
CA SER A 35 -10.55 -1.70 9.92
C SER A 35 -11.70 -2.13 10.81
N THR A 36 -12.87 -1.55 10.59
CA THR A 36 -14.13 -1.99 11.20
C THR A 36 -14.85 -2.95 10.26
N ILE A 37 -15.21 -4.13 10.73
CA ILE A 37 -16.00 -5.11 9.99
C ILE A 37 -17.36 -5.34 10.65
N LYS A 38 -18.35 -5.70 9.83
CA LYS A 38 -19.60 -6.27 10.36
C LYS A 38 -19.35 -7.75 10.65
N TRP A 39 -19.40 -8.11 11.92
CA TRP A 39 -19.26 -9.48 12.38
C TRP A 39 -20.63 -10.08 12.67
N ARG A 40 -20.82 -11.35 12.32
CA ARG A 40 -22.03 -12.09 12.65
C ARG A 40 -21.68 -13.28 13.51
N GLU A 41 -22.07 -13.22 14.77
CA GLU A 41 -21.92 -14.35 15.67
C GLU A 41 -23.13 -15.28 15.53
N LYS A 42 -22.86 -16.57 15.40
CA LYS A 42 -23.88 -17.63 15.46
C LYS A 42 -23.91 -18.12 16.90
N ILE A 43 -24.88 -17.66 17.67
CA ILE A 43 -25.09 -18.16 19.03
C ILE A 43 -26.03 -19.37 18.93
N GLU A 44 -25.53 -20.53 19.34
CA GLU A 44 -26.36 -21.74 19.49
C GLU A 44 -26.91 -21.76 20.91
N SER A 45 -28.22 -21.46 21.06
CA SER A 45 -28.95 -21.73 22.30
C SER A 45 -30.20 -22.58 21.99
N GLY A 46 -30.08 -23.90 22.24
CA GLY A 46 -31.16 -24.86 22.01
C GLY A 46 -31.61 -24.95 20.54
N LEU A 47 -32.92 -25.20 20.32
CA LEU A 47 -33.54 -25.44 19.00
C LEU A 47 -33.55 -24.24 18.03
N LYS A 48 -33.04 -23.06 18.43
CA LYS A 48 -33.07 -21.84 17.60
C LYS A 48 -31.71 -21.17 17.56
N THR A 49 -31.21 -20.97 16.34
CA THR A 49 -30.00 -20.18 16.08
C THR A 49 -30.35 -18.70 16.01
N LYS A 50 -29.72 -17.85 16.85
CA LYS A 50 -29.84 -16.39 16.76
C LYS A 50 -28.58 -15.80 16.13
N LYS A 51 -28.73 -14.94 15.12
CA LYS A 51 -27.62 -14.19 14.50
C LYS A 51 -27.57 -12.79 15.10
N ILE A 52 -26.48 -12.43 15.75
CA ILE A 52 -26.23 -11.05 16.20
C ILE A 52 -25.25 -10.42 15.21
N SER A 53 -25.56 -9.20 14.74
CA SER A 53 -24.68 -8.45 13.85
C SER A 53 -24.05 -7.31 14.63
N ASP A 54 -22.78 -7.45 14.95
CA ASP A 54 -22.00 -6.44 15.68
C ASP A 54 -20.94 -5.81 14.77
N VAL A 55 -20.42 -4.66 15.19
CA VAL A 55 -19.26 -4.05 14.54
C VAL A 55 -18.01 -4.41 15.35
N ALA A 56 -17.07 -5.10 14.71
CA ALA A 56 -15.77 -5.42 15.30
C ALA A 56 -14.71 -4.50 14.68
N THR A 57 -13.91 -3.87 15.54
CA THR A 57 -12.67 -3.24 15.11
C THR A 57 -11.59 -4.30 15.18
N ILE A 58 -10.88 -4.52 14.08
CA ILE A 58 -9.82 -5.54 14.02
C ILE A 58 -8.54 -4.93 13.49
N LEU A 59 -7.41 -5.40 14.02
CA LEU A 59 -6.08 -5.24 13.46
C LEU A 59 -5.60 -6.61 13.00
N ILE A 60 -5.11 -6.70 11.77
CA ILE A 60 -4.57 -7.93 11.19
C ILE A 60 -3.08 -7.79 10.89
N GLN A 61 -2.33 -8.86 11.14
CA GLN A 61 -1.03 -9.08 10.52
C GLN A 61 -1.31 -9.61 9.10
N TYR A 62 -0.95 -8.86 8.07
CA TYR A 62 -1.28 -9.25 6.69
C TYR A 62 -0.42 -10.42 6.22
N ASN A 63 -1.02 -11.30 5.43
CA ASN A 63 -0.37 -12.37 4.69
C ASN A 63 -0.40 -12.09 3.17
N ASP A 64 -1.50 -11.53 2.66
CA ASP A 64 -1.66 -11.13 1.26
C ASP A 64 -2.34 -9.77 1.18
N ILE A 65 -1.99 -8.98 0.17
CA ILE A 65 -2.47 -7.62 -0.05
C ILE A 65 -2.53 -7.30 -1.53
N ARG A 66 -3.67 -6.78 -1.99
CA ARG A 66 -3.92 -6.48 -3.40
C ARG A 66 -4.68 -5.17 -3.54
N ILE A 67 -4.34 -4.39 -4.56
CA ILE A 67 -5.10 -3.22 -4.96
C ILE A 67 -6.11 -3.67 -6.03
N ASP A 68 -7.35 -3.18 -5.94
CA ASP A 68 -8.34 -3.40 -6.99
C ASP A 68 -7.88 -2.76 -8.32
N HIS A 69 -8.28 -3.32 -9.46
CA HIS A 69 -7.93 -2.83 -10.80
C HIS A 69 -8.28 -1.35 -11.06
N LYS A 70 -9.29 -0.79 -10.36
CA LYS A 70 -9.64 0.64 -10.46
C LYS A 70 -8.98 1.51 -9.39
N ILE A 71 -8.13 0.93 -8.54
CA ILE A 71 -7.43 1.59 -7.42
C ILE A 71 -8.42 2.28 -6.48
N ARG A 72 -9.59 1.67 -6.29
CA ARG A 72 -10.66 2.20 -5.42
C ARG A 72 -10.68 1.55 -4.04
N SER A 73 -10.02 0.40 -3.92
CA SER A 73 -9.93 -0.35 -2.68
C SER A 73 -8.63 -1.13 -2.57
N LEU A 74 -8.28 -1.39 -1.32
CA LEU A 74 -7.20 -2.23 -0.88
C LEU A 74 -7.79 -3.47 -0.21
N ARG A 75 -7.56 -4.64 -0.79
CA ARG A 75 -7.91 -5.92 -0.18
C ARG A 75 -6.72 -6.47 0.58
N VAL A 76 -6.91 -6.77 1.86
CA VAL A 76 -5.87 -7.30 2.74
C VAL A 76 -6.41 -8.57 3.38
N THR A 77 -5.66 -9.66 3.34
CA THR A 77 -6.01 -10.87 4.11
C THR A 77 -4.90 -11.18 5.10
N GLY A 78 -5.29 -11.59 6.30
CA GLY A 78 -4.33 -11.75 7.39
C GLY A 78 -4.92 -12.46 8.59
N ARG A 79 -4.12 -12.61 9.64
CA ARG A 79 -4.58 -13.10 10.94
C ARG A 79 -4.87 -11.92 11.85
N VAL A 80 -6.00 -11.97 12.56
CA VAL A 80 -6.35 -10.96 13.58
C VAL A 80 -5.37 -11.07 14.74
N ILE A 81 -4.76 -9.95 15.09
CA ILE A 81 -3.79 -9.82 16.19
C ILE A 81 -4.29 -8.93 17.32
N ASP A 82 -5.24 -8.05 17.05
CA ASP A 82 -5.92 -7.24 18.05
C ASP A 82 -7.36 -6.92 17.61
N THR A 83 -8.29 -6.82 18.56
CA THR A 83 -9.70 -6.53 18.33
C THR A 83 -10.46 -6.29 19.63
N ASN A 84 -11.60 -5.60 19.53
CA ASN A 84 -12.58 -5.50 20.62
C ASN A 84 -13.52 -6.72 20.76
N LYS A 85 -13.27 -7.81 20.01
CA LYS A 85 -14.04 -9.06 20.00
C LYS A 85 -13.09 -10.25 20.11
N GLU A 86 -12.81 -10.70 21.33
CA GLU A 86 -11.77 -11.70 21.62
C GLU A 86 -11.89 -12.98 20.78
N GLU A 87 -13.11 -13.40 20.43
CA GLU A 87 -13.37 -14.59 19.62
C GLU A 87 -12.81 -14.52 18.19
N LEU A 88 -12.43 -13.32 17.73
CA LEU A 88 -11.80 -13.09 16.43
C LEU A 88 -10.27 -13.21 16.45
N ILE A 89 -9.62 -13.14 17.61
CA ILE A 89 -8.16 -13.23 17.72
C ILE A 89 -7.65 -14.53 17.07
N GLY A 90 -6.59 -14.41 16.27
CA GLY A 90 -5.98 -15.53 15.54
C GLY A 90 -6.73 -15.99 14.29
N ARG A 91 -7.99 -15.58 14.08
CA ARG A 91 -8.76 -15.96 12.88
C ARG A 91 -8.18 -15.32 11.63
N LYS A 92 -8.28 -16.04 10.50
CA LYS A 92 -7.94 -15.49 9.18
C LYS A 92 -9.13 -14.69 8.65
N ILE A 93 -8.92 -13.41 8.37
CA ILE A 93 -9.96 -12.48 7.88
C ILE A 93 -9.44 -11.69 6.68
N GLY A 94 -10.36 -11.34 5.77
CA GLY A 94 -10.14 -10.38 4.69
C GLY A 94 -10.76 -9.03 5.04
N LEU A 95 -10.01 -7.96 4.84
CA LEU A 95 -10.42 -6.57 4.92
C LEU A 95 -10.46 -5.99 3.50
N ASP A 96 -11.55 -5.29 3.18
CA ASP A 96 -11.64 -4.46 1.97
C ASP A 96 -11.75 -3.00 2.41
N ILE A 97 -10.70 -2.22 2.16
CA ILE A 97 -10.61 -0.81 2.55
C ILE A 97 -10.78 0.03 1.29
N SER A 98 -11.94 0.66 1.13
CA SER A 98 -12.26 1.53 0.00
C SER A 98 -11.93 2.99 0.29
N ILE A 99 -12.00 3.82 -0.75
CA ILE A 99 -12.12 5.28 -0.61
C ILE A 99 -13.31 5.58 0.33
N ASN A 100 -13.12 6.55 1.22
CA ASN A 100 -13.98 6.92 2.36
C ASN A 100 -14.16 5.81 3.42
N GLY A 101 -13.41 4.71 3.31
CA GLY A 101 -13.31 3.68 4.33
C GLY A 101 -12.38 4.09 5.48
N ARG A 102 -12.10 3.15 6.38
CA ARG A 102 -11.16 3.35 7.49
C ARG A 102 -10.05 2.33 7.43
N ALA A 103 -8.82 2.82 7.43
CA ALA A 103 -7.63 2.04 7.71
C ALA A 103 -7.10 2.41 9.10
N ILE A 104 -6.77 1.41 9.89
CA ILE A 104 -6.26 1.58 11.25
C ILE A 104 -4.85 1.03 11.27
N PHE A 105 -3.89 1.82 11.72
CA PHE A 105 -2.51 1.38 11.89
C PHE A 105 -2.07 1.59 13.33
N PRO A 106 -1.24 0.70 13.90
CA PRO A 106 -0.53 1.04 15.13
C PRO A 106 0.32 2.29 14.88
N LYS A 107 0.50 3.11 15.91
CA LYS A 107 1.46 4.20 15.88
C LYS A 107 2.86 3.65 15.61
N ASP A 108 3.39 4.03 14.45
CA ASP A 108 4.68 3.56 13.97
C ASP A 108 5.38 4.73 13.27
N LYS A 109 6.68 4.89 13.52
CA LYS A 109 7.49 5.99 12.96
C LYS A 109 7.47 6.01 11.43
N VAL A 110 7.39 4.83 10.80
CA VAL A 110 7.26 4.70 9.35
C VAL A 110 5.93 5.31 8.91
N VAL A 111 4.81 4.90 9.53
CA VAL A 111 3.46 5.40 9.23
C VAL A 111 3.41 6.92 9.33
N GLU A 112 3.90 7.50 10.43
CA GLU A 112 3.92 8.95 10.65
C GLU A 112 4.79 9.69 9.61
N LYS A 113 5.94 9.11 9.25
CA LYS A 113 6.82 9.65 8.21
C LYS A 113 6.17 9.58 6.82
N VAL A 114 5.38 8.54 6.52
CA VAL A 114 4.60 8.47 5.28
C VAL A 114 3.54 9.58 5.26
N ILE A 115 2.72 9.64 6.32
CA ILE A 115 1.59 10.57 6.41
C ILE A 115 2.05 12.02 6.29
N SER A 116 3.13 12.40 7.00
CA SER A 116 3.67 13.76 6.97
C SER A 116 4.11 14.20 5.57
N LYS A 117 4.62 13.27 4.76
CA LYS A 117 4.99 13.53 3.37
C LYS A 117 3.81 13.55 2.39
N THR A 118 2.72 12.86 2.70
CA THR A 118 1.52 12.86 1.85
C THR A 118 0.63 14.10 2.01
N SER A 119 0.92 14.95 3.01
CA SER A 119 0.19 16.21 3.23
C SER A 119 0.53 17.33 2.23
N SER A 120 1.63 17.21 1.48
CA SER A 120 1.91 18.14 0.39
C SER A 120 1.00 17.79 -0.78
N LYS A 121 0.27 18.76 -1.34
CA LYS A 121 -0.48 18.64 -2.61
C LYS A 121 0.47 18.49 -3.82
N GLU A 122 1.59 17.81 -3.62
CA GLU A 122 2.55 17.59 -4.67
C GLU A 122 1.98 16.52 -5.58
N VAL A 123 2.03 16.79 -6.87
CA VAL A 123 1.84 15.76 -7.87
C VAL A 123 2.94 14.72 -7.64
N ILE A 124 2.55 13.46 -7.51
CA ILE A 124 3.46 12.36 -7.24
C ILE A 124 3.58 11.49 -8.48
N LEU A 125 4.79 11.41 -9.03
CA LEU A 125 5.11 10.40 -10.03
C LEU A 125 5.29 9.07 -9.31
N VAL A 126 4.36 8.14 -9.47
CA VAL A 126 4.43 6.78 -8.91
C VAL A 126 4.95 5.83 -9.98
N ILE A 127 6.07 5.18 -9.69
CA ILE A 127 6.64 4.13 -10.54
C ILE A 127 6.50 2.81 -9.81
N VAL A 128 5.62 1.93 -10.29
CA VAL A 128 5.48 0.56 -9.83
C VAL A 128 6.35 -0.34 -10.70
N LEU A 129 7.29 -1.05 -10.08
CA LEU A 129 8.14 -2.05 -10.71
C LEU A 129 7.75 -3.44 -10.18
N ASP A 130 7.15 -4.27 -11.03
CA ASP A 130 6.80 -5.66 -10.71
C ASP A 130 7.70 -6.65 -11.47
N ILE A 131 7.53 -7.94 -11.19
CA ILE A 131 8.34 -9.03 -11.75
C ILE A 131 8.18 -9.16 -13.26
N ASP A 132 7.10 -8.60 -13.79
CA ASP A 132 6.62 -8.78 -15.14
C ASP A 132 6.36 -7.44 -15.85
N GLY A 133 6.91 -6.33 -15.33
CA GLY A 133 6.80 -5.04 -16.00
C GLY A 133 6.88 -3.83 -15.08
N TYR A 134 6.43 -2.69 -15.60
CA TYR A 134 6.31 -1.46 -14.84
C TYR A 134 5.07 -0.64 -15.23
N ILE A 135 4.64 0.19 -14.29
CA ILE A 135 3.64 1.25 -14.50
C ILE A 135 4.22 2.55 -13.96
N ILE A 136 4.19 3.60 -14.77
CA ILE A 136 4.48 4.97 -14.38
C ILE A 136 3.18 5.74 -14.44
N ALA A 137 2.75 6.27 -13.30
CA ALA A 137 1.56 7.08 -13.21
C ALA A 137 1.87 8.42 -12.57
N GLU A 138 1.29 9.47 -13.13
CA GLU A 138 1.15 10.75 -12.45
C GLU A 138 -0.07 10.69 -11.55
N VAL A 139 0.15 11.04 -10.29
CA VAL A 139 -0.91 11.03 -9.29
C VAL A 139 -1.06 12.41 -8.66
N SER A 140 -2.19 13.03 -8.95
CA SER A 140 -2.65 14.29 -8.36
C SER A 140 -4.04 14.08 -7.73
N ASP A 141 -5.03 14.86 -8.14
CA ASP A 141 -6.46 14.64 -7.97
C ASP A 141 -7.00 13.48 -8.81
N ARG A 142 -6.26 13.05 -9.84
CA ARG A 142 -6.55 11.90 -10.69
C ARG A 142 -5.31 11.02 -10.84
N ILE A 143 -5.50 9.78 -11.28
CA ILE A 143 -4.39 8.90 -11.70
C ILE A 143 -4.36 8.96 -13.22
N GLU A 144 -3.25 9.42 -13.78
CA GLU A 144 -2.95 9.39 -15.20
C GLU A 144 -1.78 8.44 -15.43
N ILE A 145 -2.01 7.35 -16.17
CA ILE A 145 -0.93 6.43 -16.54
C ILE A 145 -0.13 7.11 -17.64
N ILE A 146 1.13 7.44 -17.34
CA ILE A 146 2.07 8.02 -18.32
C ILE A 146 2.62 6.92 -19.21
N ASP A 147 2.94 5.77 -18.60
CA ASP A 147 3.53 4.64 -19.30
C ASP A 147 3.22 3.34 -18.56
N GLU A 148 2.97 2.28 -19.30
CA GLU A 148 2.77 0.94 -18.76
C GLU A 148 3.37 -0.04 -19.76
N LYS A 149 4.21 -0.95 -19.26
CA LYS A 149 4.83 -1.97 -20.11
C LYS A 149 4.96 -3.28 -19.36
N TYR A 150 4.47 -4.34 -20.00
CA TYR A 150 4.77 -5.71 -19.59
C TYR A 150 6.15 -6.10 -20.09
N ILE A 151 7.00 -6.57 -19.18
CA ILE A 151 8.35 -7.05 -19.47
C ILE A 151 8.51 -8.40 -18.77
N PRO A 152 8.58 -9.52 -19.51
CA PRO A 152 8.73 -10.83 -18.90
C PRO A 152 9.90 -10.89 -17.92
N ALA A 153 9.74 -11.62 -16.81
CA ALA A 153 10.78 -11.75 -15.80
C ALA A 153 12.14 -12.22 -16.37
N SER A 154 12.12 -13.07 -17.42
CA SER A 154 13.32 -13.51 -18.13
C SER A 154 14.06 -12.37 -18.82
N VAL A 155 13.36 -11.37 -19.35
CA VAL A 155 13.98 -10.18 -19.96
C VAL A 155 14.56 -9.27 -18.88
N ILE A 156 13.85 -9.11 -17.76
CA ILE A 156 14.31 -8.30 -16.62
C ILE A 156 15.56 -8.90 -15.95
N LEU A 157 15.64 -10.23 -15.88
CA LEU A 157 16.70 -10.94 -15.18
C LEU A 157 17.88 -11.33 -16.08
N ASP A 158 17.62 -11.70 -17.35
CA ASP A 158 18.62 -12.31 -18.23
C ASP A 158 19.02 -11.43 -19.42
N ASN A 159 18.33 -10.31 -19.69
CA ASN A 159 18.58 -9.46 -20.85
C ASN A 159 18.66 -7.95 -20.49
N GLU A 160 19.75 -7.56 -19.82
CA GLU A 160 19.98 -6.18 -19.38
C GLU A 160 19.93 -5.14 -20.52
N GLU A 161 20.31 -5.49 -21.75
CA GLU A 161 20.29 -4.55 -22.88
C GLU A 161 18.87 -4.13 -23.28
N GLU A 162 17.95 -5.08 -23.32
CA GLU A 162 16.56 -4.83 -23.69
C GLU A 162 15.84 -3.98 -22.62
N PHE A 163 16.17 -4.21 -21.35
CA PHE A 163 15.68 -3.41 -20.23
C PHE A 163 16.36 -2.05 -20.09
N ARG A 164 17.56 -1.87 -20.65
CA ARG A 164 18.31 -0.59 -20.59
C ARG A 164 17.55 0.54 -21.27
N GLY A 165 16.90 0.27 -22.40
CA GLY A 165 16.07 1.25 -23.10
C GLY A 165 14.87 1.70 -22.26
N ASP A 166 14.25 0.77 -21.53
CA ASP A 166 13.15 1.08 -20.62
C ASP A 166 13.64 1.89 -19.41
N LEU A 167 14.82 1.57 -18.85
CA LEU A 167 15.45 2.39 -17.79
C LEU A 167 15.74 3.81 -18.26
N GLU A 168 16.25 3.99 -19.48
CA GLU A 168 16.49 5.32 -20.05
C GLU A 168 15.19 6.11 -20.21
N LYS A 169 14.13 5.46 -20.67
CA LYS A 169 12.79 6.05 -20.76
C LYS A 169 12.24 6.46 -19.38
N ILE A 170 12.35 5.57 -18.39
CA ILE A 170 11.96 5.85 -17.00
C ILE A 170 12.76 7.04 -16.44
N ASN A 171 14.08 7.05 -16.60
CA ASN A 171 14.96 8.13 -16.17
C ASN A 171 14.59 9.47 -16.81
N GLU A 172 14.27 9.46 -18.10
CA GLU A 172 13.86 10.66 -18.82
C GLU A 172 12.51 11.20 -18.31
N ILE A 173 11.54 10.32 -18.04
CA ILE A 173 10.26 10.70 -17.43
C ILE A 173 10.49 11.29 -16.04
N ILE A 174 11.33 10.68 -15.22
CA ILE A 174 11.71 11.20 -13.89
C ILE A 174 12.36 12.57 -14.02
N ARG A 175 13.33 12.73 -14.93
CA ARG A 175 14.06 13.99 -15.15
C ARG A 175 13.11 15.14 -15.48
N ARG A 176 12.14 14.91 -16.38
CA ARG A 176 11.13 15.92 -16.75
C ARG A 176 10.23 16.35 -15.59
N HIS A 177 10.08 15.48 -14.59
CA HIS A 177 9.17 15.70 -13.47
C HIS A 177 9.86 16.14 -12.18
N ARG A 178 11.18 16.00 -12.10
CA ARG A 178 12.00 16.23 -10.89
C ARG A 178 11.90 17.64 -10.31
N GLU A 179 11.67 18.66 -11.15
CA GLU A 179 11.61 20.06 -10.71
C GLU A 179 10.22 20.48 -10.20
N LYS A 180 9.18 19.68 -10.46
CA LYS A 180 7.77 20.08 -10.23
C LYS A 180 6.98 19.11 -9.36
N LYS A 181 7.52 17.91 -9.09
CA LYS A 181 6.76 16.77 -8.57
C LYS A 181 7.58 16.00 -7.55
N SER A 182 6.90 15.50 -6.52
CA SER A 182 7.47 14.46 -5.66
C SER A 182 7.49 13.14 -6.42
N ILE A 183 8.49 12.28 -6.20
CA ILE A 183 8.63 11.02 -6.94
C ILE A 183 8.63 9.86 -5.95
N ALA A 184 7.73 8.90 -6.16
CA ALA A 184 7.61 7.67 -5.39
C ALA A 184 7.90 6.47 -6.30
N ILE A 185 8.85 5.63 -5.92
CA ILE A 185 9.12 4.36 -6.60
C ILE A 185 8.75 3.21 -5.68
N LEU A 186 7.90 2.33 -6.18
CA LEU A 186 7.35 1.16 -5.51
C LEU A 186 7.88 -0.09 -6.23
N GLY A 187 8.80 -0.83 -5.60
CA GLY A 187 9.33 -2.10 -6.14
C GLY A 187 8.76 -3.31 -5.39
N TYR A 188 8.33 -4.34 -6.12
CA TYR A 188 7.58 -5.49 -5.60
C TYR A 188 8.43 -6.74 -5.26
N ASN A 189 9.70 -6.83 -5.70
CA ASN A 189 10.62 -7.94 -5.37
C ASN A 189 12.12 -7.54 -5.29
N VAL A 190 13.02 -8.47 -4.92
CA VAL A 190 14.49 -8.20 -4.83
C VAL A 190 15.08 -7.71 -6.16
N GLY A 191 14.59 -8.20 -7.29
CA GLY A 191 14.94 -7.70 -8.62
C GLY A 191 14.58 -6.23 -8.80
N SER A 192 13.34 -5.85 -8.50
CA SER A 192 12.83 -4.47 -8.56
C SER A 192 13.56 -3.51 -7.61
N LYS A 193 14.08 -4.01 -6.47
CA LYS A 193 14.95 -3.22 -5.57
C LYS A 193 16.32 -2.94 -6.20
N ASN A 194 16.96 -3.95 -6.79
CA ASN A 194 18.22 -3.78 -7.52
C ASN A 194 18.04 -2.91 -8.77
N LEU A 195 16.88 -2.99 -9.40
CA LEU A 195 16.48 -2.17 -10.54
C LEU A 195 16.25 -0.71 -10.17
N ALA A 196 15.52 -0.46 -9.08
CA ALA A 196 15.32 0.88 -8.58
C ALA A 196 16.65 1.60 -8.31
N LYS A 197 17.68 0.88 -7.80
CA LYS A 197 19.04 1.42 -7.60
C LYS A 197 19.75 1.85 -8.89
N LYS A 198 19.38 1.28 -10.05
CA LYS A 198 19.97 1.61 -11.35
C LYS A 198 19.37 2.88 -11.97
N ILE A 199 18.26 3.39 -11.43
CA ILE A 199 17.60 4.61 -11.89
C ILE A 199 18.39 5.83 -11.36
N ARG A 200 18.98 6.62 -12.27
CA ARG A 200 19.88 7.75 -11.94
C ARG A 200 19.06 9.03 -11.69
N GLY A 201 19.58 9.91 -10.83
CA GLY A 201 18.92 11.20 -10.56
C GLY A 201 17.78 11.11 -9.55
N ILE A 202 17.80 10.11 -8.69
CA ILE A 202 16.90 10.00 -7.55
C ILE A 202 17.74 10.13 -6.29
N ASP A 203 17.44 11.13 -5.48
CA ASP A 203 17.84 11.10 -4.07
C ASP A 203 17.08 9.94 -3.44
N PHE A 204 17.73 8.77 -3.33
CA PHE A 204 17.20 7.61 -2.61
C PHE A 204 17.09 7.95 -1.11
N LYS A 205 16.11 8.76 -0.72
CA LYS A 205 15.81 9.08 0.69
C LYS A 205 14.96 8.01 1.38
N LEU A 206 15.00 6.77 0.90
CA LEU A 206 14.28 5.64 1.49
C LEU A 206 15.14 4.39 1.74
N GLU A 207 16.47 4.48 1.69
CA GLU A 207 17.37 3.34 1.95
C GLU A 207 18.19 3.40 3.26
N LYS A 208 17.83 4.26 4.23
CA LYS A 208 18.52 4.28 5.55
C LYS A 208 17.61 4.08 6.77
N THR A 209 16.48 3.39 6.65
CA THR A 209 15.61 3.15 7.83
C THR A 209 15.27 1.68 8.10
N LEU A 210 16.02 0.72 7.55
CA LEU A 210 15.82 -0.71 7.80
C LEU A 210 17.08 -1.44 8.27
N ASN A 211 18.00 -0.74 8.93
CA ASN A 211 19.07 -1.34 9.75
C ASN A 211 19.44 -0.38 10.87
N ALA A 212 18.72 -0.46 11.99
CA ALA A 212 19.20 -0.07 13.32
C ALA A 212 18.27 -0.71 14.37
N ASN A 213 18.69 -1.92 14.78
CA ASN A 213 18.31 -2.71 15.96
C ASN A 213 16.84 -3.04 16.18
#